data_AF-A0AAD4QFW4-F1
#
_entry.id   AF-A0AAD4QFW4-F1
#
_cell.length_a   1.000
_cell.length_b   1.000
_cell.length_c   1.000
_cell.angle_alpha   90.00
_cell.angle_beta   90.00
_cell.angle_gamma   90.00
#
_symmetry.space_group_name_H-M   'P 1'
#
loop_
_entity.id
_entity.type
_entity.pdbx_description
1 polymer ?
#
loop_
_entity_poly.entity_id
_entity_poly.type
_entity_poly.pdbx_seq_one_letter_code
_entity_poly.pdbx_strand_id
1 'polypeptide(L)'
;MDDQDRYIHLKDIYVNFIKRRPTSDLELVFKDDTGAKHKSVRFKKGDLVHWNLDIYVRTETSATLSIQRALFKISVTDISIEFKPNQFGDDRAVGLEDNNHRVTVNFLCGRSRTLTDVTRILGFQAHTVLALRVNMLGGLEKYHQILKTPQTGNFAASNTRASIRHPICAYRSAQR
;
A
#
# COMPACT_ATOMS: atom_id res chain seq x y z
N MET A 1 -4.91 -7.79 35.94
CA MET A 1 -4.13 -7.73 34.70
C MET A 1 -4.42 -6.38 34.09
N ASP A 2 -3.40 -5.53 34.03
CA ASP A 2 -3.50 -4.14 33.60
C ASP A 2 -4.08 -4.03 32.19
N ASP A 3 -5.18 -3.29 32.06
CA ASP A 3 -5.80 -2.88 30.79
C ASP A 3 -5.03 -1.70 30.15
N GLN A 4 -3.72 -1.57 30.44
CA GLN A 4 -2.94 -0.35 30.19
C GLN A 4 -2.36 -0.26 28.76
N ASP A 5 -2.06 -1.38 28.10
CA ASP A 5 -1.46 -1.35 26.76
C ASP A 5 -2.50 -1.61 25.67
N ARG A 6 -3.29 -0.57 25.39
CA ARG A 6 -4.23 -0.55 24.27
C ARG A 6 -3.67 0.25 23.10
N TYR A 7 -4.09 -0.14 21.91
CA TYR A 7 -3.61 0.41 20.65
C TYR A 7 -4.78 0.76 19.74
N ILE A 8 -4.70 1.89 19.04
CA ILE A 8 -5.66 2.32 18.03
C ILE A 8 -5.05 2.07 16.66
N HIS A 9 -5.84 1.51 15.76
CA HIS A 9 -5.46 1.37 14.36
C HIS A 9 -5.74 2.67 13.61
N LEU A 10 -4.69 3.37 13.18
CA LEU A 10 -4.79 4.56 12.34
C LEU A 10 -4.70 4.15 10.87
N LYS A 11 -5.85 4.13 10.19
CA LYS A 11 -5.96 3.63 8.81
C LYS A 11 -5.60 4.70 7.79
N ASP A 12 -6.35 5.79 7.83
CA ASP A 12 -6.29 6.84 6.82
C ASP A 12 -6.29 8.23 7.46
N ILE A 13 -5.61 9.15 6.80
CA ILE A 13 -5.60 10.58 7.13
C ILE A 13 -6.10 11.34 5.91
N TYR A 14 -7.10 12.19 6.13
CA TYR A 14 -7.64 13.11 5.14
C TYR A 14 -7.35 14.54 5.57
N VAL A 15 -6.72 15.32 4.71
CA VAL A 15 -6.42 16.73 4.96
C VAL A 15 -7.16 17.56 3.94
N ASN A 16 -8.00 18.48 4.41
CA ASN A 16 -8.78 19.40 3.59
C ASN A 16 -8.35 20.85 3.83
N PHE A 17 -8.01 21.58 2.78
CA PHE A 17 -7.60 22.98 2.86
C PHE A 17 -8.79 23.91 2.66
N ILE A 18 -9.18 24.62 3.72
CA ILE A 18 -10.32 25.53 3.70
C ILE A 18 -9.89 26.85 3.02
N LYS A 19 -10.60 27.21 1.94
CA LYS A 19 -10.51 28.49 1.20
C LYS A 19 -9.21 28.78 0.44
N ARG A 20 -8.08 28.13 0.72
CA ARG A 20 -6.81 28.35 0.00
C ARG A 20 -6.16 27.05 -0.41
N ARG A 21 -6.08 26.84 -1.73
CA ARG A 21 -5.33 25.73 -2.31
C ARG A 21 -3.85 25.85 -2.01
N PRO A 22 -3.18 24.76 -1.59
CA PRO A 22 -1.73 24.73 -1.54
C PRO A 22 -1.17 24.95 -2.96
N THR A 23 -0.25 25.90 -3.07
CA THR A 23 0.41 26.25 -4.35
C THR A 23 1.63 25.40 -4.65
N SER A 24 2.10 24.65 -3.65
CA SER A 24 3.25 23.76 -3.72
C SER A 24 2.84 22.32 -3.44
N ASP A 25 3.65 21.37 -3.90
CA ASP A 25 3.52 19.98 -3.50
C ASP A 25 3.71 19.81 -1.99
N LEU A 26 2.94 18.89 -1.42
CA LEU A 26 2.87 18.65 0.01
C LEU A 26 3.41 17.27 0.37
N GLU A 27 3.94 17.14 1.57
CA GLU A 27 4.32 15.88 2.20
C GLU A 27 3.75 15.88 3.62
N LEU A 28 3.09 14.81 4.01
CA LEU A 28 2.61 14.61 5.38
C LEU A 28 3.64 13.81 6.15
N VAL A 29 3.95 14.27 7.37
CA VAL A 29 4.87 13.59 8.28
C VAL A 29 4.14 13.33 9.58
N PHE A 30 3.90 12.07 9.88
CA PHE A 30 3.37 11.64 11.16
C PHE A 30 4.53 11.21 12.06
N LYS A 31 4.60 11.78 13.26
CA LYS A 31 5.59 11.42 14.29
C LYS A 31 4.85 10.86 15.49
N ASP A 32 5.14 9.62 15.84
CA ASP A 32 4.55 8.95 17.01
C ASP A 32 5.24 9.36 18.33
N ASP A 33 4.77 8.79 19.44
CA ASP A 33 5.29 9.04 20.78
C ASP A 33 6.72 8.49 20.99
N THR A 34 7.09 7.44 20.25
CA THR A 34 8.45 6.88 20.23
C THR A 34 9.44 7.76 19.45
N GLY A 35 8.93 8.70 18.67
CA GLY A 35 9.69 9.58 17.80
C GLY A 35 9.94 9.02 16.40
N ALA A 36 9.39 7.86 16.07
CA ALA A 36 9.41 7.30 14.73
C ALA A 36 8.64 8.23 13.78
N LYS A 37 9.21 8.42 12.58
CA LYS A 37 8.66 9.32 11.56
C LYS A 37 8.14 8.51 10.39
N HIS A 38 6.85 8.58 10.15
CA HIS A 38 6.18 8.04 8.98
C HIS A 38 5.96 9.18 7.99
N LYS A 39 6.35 8.97 6.73
CA LYS A 39 6.24 9.98 5.68
C LYS A 39 5.32 9.48 4.59
N SER A 40 4.42 10.35 4.15
CA SER A 40 3.61 10.08 2.98
C SER A 40 4.44 10.19 1.71
N VAL A 41 3.84 9.75 0.59
CA VAL A 41 4.25 10.21 -0.73
C VAL A 41 4.00 11.71 -0.88
N ARG A 42 4.59 12.32 -1.91
CA ARG A 42 4.31 13.72 -2.25
C ARG A 42 2.94 13.84 -2.90
N PHE A 43 2.14 14.75 -2.38
CA PHE A 43 0.85 15.09 -2.94
C PHE A 43 0.99 16.33 -3.82
N LYS A 44 0.43 16.25 -5.03
CA LYS A 44 0.30 17.42 -5.89
C LYS A 44 -0.69 18.40 -5.29
N LYS A 45 -0.58 19.67 -5.69
CA LYS A 45 -1.54 20.73 -5.33
C LYS A 45 -3.01 20.27 -5.50
N GLY A 46 -3.82 20.45 -4.45
CA GLY A 46 -5.22 20.04 -4.42
C GLY A 46 -5.90 20.40 -3.10
N ASP A 47 -7.23 20.38 -3.08
CA ASP A 47 -8.02 20.73 -1.89
C ASP A 47 -8.05 19.61 -0.84
N LEU A 48 -7.97 18.35 -1.29
CA LEU A 48 -8.05 17.17 -0.46
C LEU A 48 -6.81 16.29 -0.67
N VAL A 49 -6.16 15.94 0.42
CA VAL A 49 -5.07 14.96 0.47
C VAL A 49 -5.56 13.75 1.26
N HIS A 50 -5.32 12.56 0.71
CA HIS A 50 -5.60 11.29 1.37
C HIS A 50 -4.31 10.50 1.51
N TRP A 51 -4.02 10.06 2.72
CA TRP A 51 -2.89 9.20 3.03
C TRP A 51 -3.33 7.96 3.78
N ASN A 52 -3.12 6.80 3.17
CA ASN A 52 -3.19 5.51 3.84
C ASN A 52 -1.90 5.29 4.64
N LEU A 53 -2.00 5.33 5.96
CA LEU A 53 -0.87 5.21 6.88
C LEU A 53 -0.76 3.78 7.44
N ASP A 54 -1.88 3.16 7.78
CA ASP A 54 -1.99 1.77 8.24
C ASP A 54 -1.02 1.40 9.38
N ILE A 55 -1.10 2.11 10.51
CA ILE A 55 -0.26 1.86 11.69
C ILE A 55 -1.08 1.67 12.96
N TYR A 56 -0.47 1.04 13.97
CA TYR A 56 -1.02 0.97 15.32
C TYR A 56 -0.29 1.93 16.24
N VAL A 57 -1.04 2.78 16.92
CA VAL A 57 -0.53 3.76 17.90
C VAL A 57 -1.05 3.43 19.28
N ARG A 58 -0.23 3.58 20.31
CA ARG A 58 -0.64 3.31 21.70
C ARG A 58 -1.63 4.37 22.18
N THR A 59 -2.65 3.96 22.93
CA THR A 59 -3.57 4.89 23.60
C THR A 59 -2.86 5.66 24.72
N GLU A 60 -3.44 6.78 25.14
CA GLU A 60 -2.89 7.67 26.17
C GLU A 60 -1.54 8.29 25.81
N THR A 61 -1.25 8.35 24.51
CA THR A 61 -0.06 8.99 23.97
C THR A 61 -0.42 10.16 23.07
N SER A 62 0.59 10.94 22.69
CA SER A 62 0.44 12.01 21.72
C SER A 62 1.30 11.75 20.48
N ALA A 63 0.82 12.25 19.35
CA ALA A 63 1.56 12.28 18.10
C ALA A 63 1.46 13.66 17.46
N THR A 64 2.32 13.91 16.49
CA THR A 64 2.28 15.14 15.70
C THR A 64 2.13 14.80 14.23
N LEU A 65 1.14 15.39 13.57
CA LEU A 65 1.02 15.41 12.12
C LEU A 65 1.52 16.75 11.61
N SER A 66 2.63 16.74 10.89
CA SER A 66 3.16 17.90 10.18
C SER A 66 2.75 17.88 8.72
N ILE A 67 2.21 18.99 8.24
CA ILE A 67 1.93 19.21 6.81
C ILE A 67 3.08 20.06 6.26
N GLN A 68 3.92 19.49 5.41
CA GLN A 68 5.15 20.14 4.96
C GLN A 68 5.11 20.47 3.47
N ARG A 69 5.81 21.55 3.06
CA ARG A 69 6.10 21.80 1.65
C ARG A 69 7.21 20.85 1.20
N ALA A 70 6.92 19.99 0.23
CA ALA A 70 7.82 18.90 -0.16
C ALA A 70 9.21 19.36 -0.63
N LEU A 71 9.30 20.53 -1.29
CA LEU A 71 10.56 21.08 -1.80
C LEU A 71 11.47 21.63 -0.71
N PHE A 72 10.90 22.29 0.29
CA PHE A 72 11.67 23.06 1.27
C PHE A 72 11.75 22.39 2.64
N LYS A 73 11.00 21.29 2.87
CA LYS A 73 10.87 20.63 4.20
C LYS A 73 10.49 21.61 5.31
N ILE A 74 9.77 22.68 4.94
CA ILE A 74 9.24 23.67 5.87
C ILE A 74 7.84 23.21 6.25
N SER A 75 7.57 23.10 7.55
CA SER A 75 6.23 22.83 8.05
C SER A 75 5.32 24.02 7.76
N VAL A 76 4.17 23.73 7.15
CA VAL A 76 3.08 24.69 6.94
C VAL A 76 2.21 24.74 8.18
N THR A 77 1.96 23.60 8.81
CA THR A 77 1.26 23.49 10.09
C THR A 77 1.65 22.16 10.76
N ASP A 78 1.68 22.19 12.08
CA ASP A 78 1.88 21.02 12.94
C ASP A 78 0.63 20.84 13.81
N ILE A 79 0.03 19.66 13.72
CA ILE A 79 -1.20 19.32 14.44
C ILE A 79 -0.86 18.29 15.50
N SER A 80 -1.07 18.65 16.77
CA SER A 80 -0.94 17.73 17.89
C SER A 80 -2.19 16.87 18.01
N ILE A 81 -2.00 15.56 18.17
CA ILE A 81 -3.06 14.57 18.29
C ILE A 81 -2.87 13.88 19.62
N GLU A 82 -3.89 13.91 20.47
CA GLU A 82 -3.94 13.13 21.71
C GLU A 82 -4.81 11.89 21.48
N PHE A 83 -4.25 10.70 21.72
CA PHE A 83 -4.97 9.46 21.55
C PHE A 83 -5.65 9.04 22.84
N LYS A 84 -6.87 9.53 23.11
CA LYS A 84 -7.58 9.17 24.34
C LYS A 84 -8.33 7.83 24.22
N PRO A 85 -8.36 7.01 25.29
CA PRO A 85 -9.25 5.87 25.34
C PRO A 85 -10.69 6.36 25.16
N ASN A 86 -11.48 5.64 24.35
CA ASN A 86 -12.89 5.94 24.01
C ASN A 86 -13.14 7.07 22.99
N GLN A 87 -12.12 7.81 22.56
CA GLN A 87 -12.30 8.82 21.49
C GLN A 87 -12.44 8.18 20.10
N PHE A 88 -11.85 6.99 19.94
CA PHE A 88 -11.78 6.28 18.66
C PHE A 88 -12.61 5.00 18.75
N GLY A 89 -13.45 4.78 17.74
CA GLY A 89 -14.36 3.64 17.63
C GLY A 89 -14.43 3.16 16.19
N ASP A 90 -15.21 2.10 15.95
CA ASP A 90 -15.31 1.44 14.63
C ASP A 90 -15.51 2.42 13.48
N ASP A 91 -14.46 2.57 12.67
CA ASP A 91 -14.42 3.39 11.47
C ASP A 91 -14.95 4.81 11.68
N ARG A 92 -14.79 5.33 12.90
CA ARG A 92 -15.14 6.70 13.22
C ARG A 92 -14.04 7.62 12.70
N ALA A 93 -14.46 8.57 11.85
CA ALA A 93 -13.64 9.70 11.48
C ALA A 93 -13.55 10.67 12.67
N VAL A 94 -12.34 10.98 13.13
CA VAL A 94 -12.09 12.02 14.13
C VAL A 94 -11.51 13.23 13.42
N GLY A 95 -12.21 14.36 13.46
CA GLY A 95 -11.79 15.60 12.83
C GLY A 95 -11.08 16.55 13.81
N LEU A 96 -9.94 17.09 13.39
CA LEU A 96 -9.26 18.21 14.02
C LEU A 96 -9.27 19.39 13.05
N GLU A 97 -9.60 20.57 13.54
CA GLU A 97 -9.59 21.80 12.74
C GLU A 97 -8.53 22.77 13.27
N ASP A 98 -7.67 23.23 12.37
CA ASP A 98 -6.72 24.29 12.62
C ASP A 98 -7.19 25.55 11.89
N ASN A 99 -7.90 26.40 12.62
CA ASN A 99 -8.45 27.65 12.11
C ASN A 99 -7.38 28.65 11.66
N ASN A 100 -6.18 28.60 12.27
CA ASN A 100 -5.10 29.52 11.94
C ASN A 100 -4.56 29.22 10.54
N HIS A 101 -4.41 27.93 10.24
CA HIS A 101 -3.89 27.47 8.95
C HIS A 101 -5.02 27.13 7.96
N ARG A 102 -6.28 27.23 8.39
CA ARG A 102 -7.49 26.91 7.62
C ARG A 102 -7.43 25.49 7.05
N VAL A 103 -7.13 24.53 7.92
CA VAL A 103 -7.03 23.11 7.53
C VAL A 103 -7.92 22.29 8.45
N THR A 104 -8.65 21.33 7.85
CA THR A 104 -9.33 20.27 8.59
C THR A 104 -8.61 18.96 8.32
N VAL A 105 -8.29 18.22 9.37
CA VAL A 105 -7.70 16.88 9.27
C VAL A 105 -8.65 15.86 9.88
N ASN A 106 -9.05 14.87 9.10
CA ASN A 106 -9.87 13.76 9.57
C ASN A 106 -9.05 12.48 9.59
N PHE A 107 -9.07 11.79 10.72
CA PHE A 107 -8.41 10.50 10.92
C PHE A 107 -9.46 9.40 10.89
N LEU A 108 -9.28 8.41 10.01
CA LEU A 108 -10.08 7.19 10.05
C LEU A 108 -9.37 6.19 10.97
N CYS A 109 -10.00 5.93 12.12
CA CYS A 109 -9.45 5.04 13.13
C CYS A 109 -10.31 3.79 13.29
N GLY A 110 -9.67 2.66 13.54
CA GLY A 110 -10.33 1.42 13.96
C GLY A 110 -10.58 1.38 15.47
N ARG A 111 -11.22 0.30 15.92
CA ARG A 111 -11.38 -0.02 17.35
C ARG A 111 -10.04 -0.10 18.07
N SER A 112 -10.04 0.31 19.33
CA SER A 112 -8.96 0.05 20.26
C SER A 112 -8.80 -1.45 20.54
N ARG A 113 -7.58 -1.97 20.41
CA ARG A 113 -7.21 -3.37 20.56
C ARG A 113 -6.14 -3.56 21.63
N THR A 114 -6.06 -4.75 22.20
CA THR A 114 -4.98 -5.11 23.13
C THR A 114 -3.67 -5.33 22.38
N LEU A 115 -2.53 -5.22 23.07
CA LEU A 115 -1.22 -5.58 22.51
C LEU A 115 -1.23 -6.98 21.87
N THR A 116 -1.79 -7.98 22.55
CA THR A 116 -1.86 -9.37 22.07
C THR A 116 -2.61 -9.48 20.74
N ASP A 117 -3.74 -8.78 20.61
CA ASP A 117 -4.50 -8.75 19.35
C ASP A 117 -3.69 -8.10 18.22
N VAL A 118 -3.03 -6.97 18.50
CA VAL A 118 -2.20 -6.27 17.53
C VAL A 118 -1.03 -7.14 17.09
N THR A 119 -0.31 -7.77 18.02
CA THR A 119 0.79 -8.68 17.70
C THR A 119 0.32 -9.86 16.86
N ARG A 120 -0.87 -10.41 17.15
CA ARG A 120 -1.44 -11.50 16.36
C ARG A 120 -1.77 -11.06 14.92
N ILE A 121 -2.38 -9.89 14.75
CA ILE A 121 -2.71 -9.33 13.43
C ILE A 121 -1.44 -9.08 12.62
N LEU A 122 -0.49 -8.32 13.19
CA LEU A 122 0.77 -7.97 12.53
C LEU A 122 1.62 -9.22 12.25
N GLY A 123 1.65 -10.17 13.18
CA GLY A 123 2.35 -11.45 13.01
C GLY A 123 1.78 -12.27 11.85
N PHE A 124 0.46 -12.35 11.72
CA PHE A 124 -0.18 -13.03 10.60
C PHE A 124 0.10 -12.33 9.25
N GLN A 125 0.03 -11.00 9.21
CA GLN A 125 0.37 -10.22 8.02
C GLN A 125 1.84 -10.43 7.61
N ALA A 126 2.76 -10.34 8.57
CA ALA A 126 4.18 -10.57 8.34
C ALA A 126 4.44 -11.99 7.82
N HIS A 127 3.82 -13.00 8.44
CA HIS A 127 3.92 -14.39 8.00
C HIS A 127 3.44 -14.57 6.56
N THR A 128 2.28 -13.98 6.20
CA THR A 128 1.71 -14.09 4.86
C THR A 128 2.62 -13.47 3.80
N VAL A 129 3.14 -12.26 4.05
CA VAL A 129 4.07 -11.58 3.15
C VAL A 129 5.37 -12.38 2.99
N LEU A 130 5.91 -12.91 4.09
CA LEU A 130 7.11 -13.74 4.06
C LEU A 130 6.88 -15.04 3.29
N ALA A 131 5.79 -15.75 3.54
CA ALA A 131 5.44 -16.97 2.82
C ALA A 131 5.31 -16.74 1.31
N LEU A 132 4.66 -15.64 0.91
CA LEU A 132 4.58 -15.25 -0.50
C LEU A 132 5.96 -15.01 -1.11
N ARG A 133 6.83 -14.26 -0.42
CA ARG A 133 8.19 -13.98 -0.90
C ARG A 133 9.04 -15.25 -1.02
N VAL A 134 8.94 -16.17 -0.05
CA VAL A 134 9.62 -17.47 -0.11
C VAL A 134 9.13 -18.30 -1.29
N ASN A 135 7.82 -18.30 -1.55
CA ASN A 135 7.25 -19.00 -2.71
C ASN A 135 7.75 -18.42 -4.04
N MET A 136 7.85 -17.08 -4.15
CA MET A 136 8.40 -16.43 -5.33
C MET A 136 9.88 -16.79 -5.55
N LEU A 137 10.68 -16.85 -4.48
CA LEU A 137 12.07 -17.29 -4.54
C LEU A 137 12.19 -18.75 -5.04
N GLY A 138 11.38 -19.66 -4.50
CA GLY A 138 11.35 -21.04 -4.99
C GLY A 138 10.91 -21.17 -6.46
N GLY A 139 10.03 -20.27 -6.92
CA GLY A 139 9.69 -20.15 -8.34
C GLY A 139 10.87 -19.71 -9.20
N LEU A 140 11.60 -18.68 -8.78
CA LEU A 140 12.79 -18.18 -9.47
C LEU A 140 13.91 -19.22 -9.51
N GLU A 141 14.12 -20.00 -8.44
CA GLU A 141 15.08 -21.10 -8.41
C GLU A 141 14.77 -22.17 -9.47
N LYS A 142 13.49 -22.53 -9.64
CA LYS A 142 13.06 -23.47 -10.68
C LYS A 142 13.35 -22.94 -12.09
N TYR A 143 13.05 -21.66 -12.35
CA TYR A 143 13.40 -21.04 -13.64
C TYR A 143 14.91 -21.03 -13.89
N HIS A 144 15.70 -20.71 -12.86
CA HIS A 144 17.16 -20.75 -12.95
C HIS A 144 17.69 -22.15 -13.25
N GLN A 145 17.11 -23.19 -12.66
CA GLN A 145 17.46 -24.58 -12.95
C GLN A 145 17.13 -24.96 -14.40
N ILE A 146 15.97 -24.57 -14.92
CA ILE A 146 15.59 -24.79 -16.33
C ILE A 146 16.56 -24.11 -17.30
N LEU A 147 16.97 -22.87 -17.00
CA LEU A 147 17.93 -22.13 -17.83
C LEU A 147 19.35 -22.71 -17.77
N LYS A 148 19.70 -23.40 -16.68
CA LYS A 148 20.99 -24.07 -16.51
C LYS A 148 21.03 -25.48 -17.09
N THR A 149 19.88 -26.14 -17.27
CA THR A 149 19.85 -27.43 -17.96
C THR A 149 20.15 -27.22 -19.44
N PRO A 150 21.25 -27.77 -19.99
CA PRO A 150 21.52 -27.69 -21.42
C PRO A 150 20.35 -28.33 -22.16
N GLN A 151 19.80 -27.62 -23.15
CA GLN A 151 18.86 -28.22 -24.10
C GLN A 151 19.62 -29.26 -24.92
N THR A 152 19.69 -30.50 -24.42
CA THR A 152 20.03 -31.67 -25.23
C THR A 152 18.83 -31.99 -26.13
N GLY A 153 18.62 -31.11 -27.11
CA GLY A 153 17.77 -31.38 -28.25
C GLY A 153 18.43 -32.45 -29.10
N ASN A 154 18.05 -33.70 -28.87
CA ASN A 154 18.18 -34.76 -29.86
C ASN A 154 17.30 -34.40 -31.07
N PHE A 155 17.84 -33.60 -31.99
CA PHE A 155 17.33 -33.53 -33.36
C PHE A 155 17.77 -34.80 -34.09
N ALA A 156 17.09 -35.92 -33.81
CA ALA A 156 17.08 -37.05 -34.71
C ALA A 156 16.20 -36.69 -35.91
N ALA A 157 16.84 -36.12 -36.94
CA ALA A 157 16.23 -35.93 -38.25
C ALA A 157 15.93 -37.29 -38.88
N SER A 158 14.73 -37.82 -38.65
CA SER A 158 14.20 -38.96 -39.39
C SER A 158 13.68 -38.47 -40.73
N ASN A 159 14.55 -38.54 -41.74
CA ASN A 159 14.19 -38.40 -43.15
C ASN A 159 13.17 -39.50 -43.50
N THR A 160 11.89 -39.16 -43.53
CA THR A 160 10.85 -40.02 -44.11
C THR A 160 10.22 -39.29 -45.29
N ARG A 161 10.62 -39.74 -46.47
CA ARG A 161 10.23 -39.23 -47.78
C ARG A 161 8.75 -39.54 -48.03
N ALA A 162 7.86 -38.58 -47.76
CA ALA A 162 6.45 -38.70 -48.13
C ALA A 162 6.26 -38.31 -49.60
N SER A 163 6.02 -39.32 -50.44
CA SER A 163 5.62 -39.17 -51.84
C SER A 163 4.23 -38.51 -51.91
N ILE A 164 4.18 -37.27 -52.37
CA ILE A 164 2.91 -36.59 -52.67
C ILE A 164 2.56 -36.90 -54.12
N ARG A 165 1.62 -37.83 -54.31
CA ARG A 165 0.90 -37.98 -55.58
C ARG A 165 -0.15 -36.87 -55.69
N HIS A 166 -0.09 -36.11 -56.77
CA HIS A 166 -1.16 -35.19 -57.17
C HIS A 166 -2.44 -35.95 -57.53
N PRO A 167 -3.61 -35.44 -57.14
CA PRO A 167 -4.81 -35.58 -57.92
C PRO A 167 -5.15 -34.24 -58.58
N ILE A 168 -5.15 -34.28 -59.90
CA ILE A 168 -5.82 -33.35 -60.80
C ILE A 168 -7.29 -33.25 -60.38
N CYS A 169 -7.82 -32.05 -60.17
CA CYS A 169 -9.27 -31.87 -60.12
C CYS A 169 -9.69 -30.63 -60.91
N ALA A 170 -10.65 -30.89 -61.81
CA ALA A 170 -10.98 -30.13 -62.98
C ALA A 170 -11.91 -28.95 -62.69
N TYR A 171 -11.71 -27.92 -63.50
CA TYR A 171 -12.62 -26.81 -63.78
C TYR A 171 -14.02 -27.33 -64.16
N ARG A 172 -15.08 -26.79 -63.54
CA ARG A 172 -16.41 -26.77 -64.18
C ARG A 172 -17.24 -25.57 -63.71
N SER A 173 -17.45 -24.67 -64.66
CA SER A 173 -18.42 -23.58 -64.68
C SER A 173 -19.82 -24.09 -65.04
N ALA A 174 -20.87 -23.50 -64.44
CA ALA A 174 -22.22 -23.27 -64.98
C ALA A 174 -23.08 -22.68 -63.83
N GLN A 175 -23.40 -21.38 -63.83
CA GLN A 175 -24.65 -20.81 -64.37
C GLN A 175 -25.93 -21.57 -63.98
N ARG A 176 -26.70 -20.98 -63.05
CA ARG A 176 -28.05 -20.46 -63.29
C ARG A 176 -28.44 -19.48 -62.19
#